data_AF-A0A3B9DQD2-F1
#
_entry.id   AF-A0A3B9DQD2-F1
#
_cell.length_a   1.000
_cell.length_b   1.000
_cell.length_c   1.000
_cell.angle_alpha   90.00
_cell.angle_beta   90.00
_cell.angle_gamma   90.00
#
_symmetry.space_group_name_H-M   'P 1'
#
loop_
_entity.id
_entity.type
_entity.pdbx_description
1 polymer ?
#
loop_
_entity_poly.entity_id
_entity_poly.type
_entity_poly.pdbx_seq_one_letter_code
_entity_poly.pdbx_strand_id
1 'polypeptide(L)'
;IPEYYNYDDVVDYQRDVLGVDEDPRLEGLHDDYYITSIIMNDDPQHVRLEQRIEAGKASINGISIVPIEQTIEHGRRLIEFRTDVTVGAIGQVMAAGR
;
A
#
# COMPACT_ATOMS: atom_id res chain seq x y z
N ILE A 1 0.93 -19.64 -2.81
CA ILE A 1 1.52 -18.70 -1.83
C ILE A 1 0.41 -17.75 -1.39
N PRO A 2 -0.50 -18.21 -0.50
CA PRO A 2 -1.62 -17.40 -0.02
C PRO A 2 -1.19 -16.14 0.76
N GLU A 3 0.01 -16.14 1.33
CA GLU A 3 0.56 -15.07 2.17
C GLU A 3 0.65 -13.72 1.44
N TYR A 4 0.81 -13.73 0.11
CA TYR A 4 0.78 -12.52 -0.72
C TYR A 4 -0.55 -11.75 -0.63
N TYR A 5 -1.64 -12.47 -0.39
CA TYR A 5 -3.01 -11.95 -0.29
C TYR A 5 -3.45 -11.72 1.17
N ASN A 6 -2.54 -11.81 2.13
CA ASN A 6 -2.85 -11.42 3.51
C ASN A 6 -2.87 -9.89 3.61
N TYR A 7 -4.06 -9.29 3.46
CA TYR A 7 -4.24 -7.85 3.54
C TYR A 7 -4.19 -7.31 4.97
N ASP A 8 -4.58 -8.12 5.97
CA ASP A 8 -4.58 -7.71 7.37
C ASP A 8 -3.17 -7.34 7.83
N ASP A 9 -2.17 -8.18 7.50
CA ASP A 9 -0.76 -7.89 7.81
C ASP A 9 -0.24 -6.63 7.09
N VAL A 10 -0.76 -6.32 5.89
CA VAL A 10 -0.38 -5.11 5.14
C VAL A 10 -0.95 -3.86 5.82
N VAL A 11 -2.20 -3.92 6.28
CA VAL A 11 -2.84 -2.85 7.04
C VAL A 11 -2.15 -2.65 8.38
N ASP A 12 -1.80 -3.72 9.08
CA ASP A 12 -1.04 -3.65 10.33
C ASP A 12 0.36 -3.04 10.09
N TYR A 13 1.07 -3.43 9.03
CA TYR A 13 2.35 -2.78 8.67
C TYR A 13 2.18 -1.28 8.38
N GLN A 14 1.14 -0.92 7.62
CA GLN A 14 0.82 0.47 7.34
C GLN A 14 0.60 1.27 8.63
N ARG A 15 -0.21 0.75 9.56
CA ARG A 15 -0.49 1.41 10.84
C ARG A 15 0.74 1.48 11.74
N ASP A 16 1.33 0.32 12.02
CA ASP A 16 2.30 0.18 13.11
C ASP A 16 3.72 0.58 12.70
N VAL A 17 4.04 0.49 11.41
CA VAL A 17 5.40 0.75 10.89
C VAL A 17 5.48 2.04 10.07
N LEU A 18 4.44 2.37 9.30
CA LEU A 18 4.39 3.63 8.53
C LEU A 18 3.68 4.76 9.28
N GLY A 19 2.97 4.44 10.38
CA GLY A 19 2.24 5.44 11.16
C GLY A 19 0.99 5.95 10.45
N VAL A 20 0.45 5.19 9.48
CA VAL A 20 -0.74 5.56 8.72
C VAL A 20 -1.92 4.70 9.16
N ASP A 21 -2.68 5.21 10.13
CA ASP A 21 -3.87 4.55 10.65
C ASP A 21 -5.10 4.99 9.84
N GLU A 22 -5.50 4.16 8.87
CA GLU A 22 -6.61 4.44 7.96
C GLU A 22 -7.94 4.04 8.61
N ASP A 23 -8.93 4.95 8.59
CA ASP A 23 -10.21 4.72 9.24
C ASP A 23 -10.98 3.60 8.51
N PRO A 24 -11.35 2.50 9.20
CA PRO A 24 -12.03 1.37 8.59
C PRO A 24 -13.44 1.69 8.08
N ARG A 25 -14.00 2.87 8.40
CA ARG A 25 -15.29 3.32 7.86
C ARG A 25 -15.19 3.69 6.38
N LEU A 26 -13.99 4.03 5.89
CA LEU A 26 -13.66 4.44 4.52
C LEU A 26 -14.56 5.59 3.99
N GLU A 27 -14.23 6.16 2.84
CA GLU A 27 -15.05 7.20 2.19
C GLU A 27 -16.10 6.64 1.21
N GLY A 28 -16.35 5.33 1.27
CA GLY A 28 -17.33 4.62 0.43
C GLY A 28 -16.83 4.29 -0.98
N LEU A 29 -15.52 4.41 -1.22
CA LEU A 29 -14.85 4.02 -2.46
C LEU A 29 -14.00 2.77 -2.21
N HIS A 30 -13.84 1.93 -3.23
CA HIS A 30 -12.93 0.78 -3.18
C HIS A 30 -11.50 1.24 -3.51
N ASP A 31 -10.88 1.92 -2.55
CA ASP A 31 -9.50 2.40 -2.59
C ASP A 31 -8.97 2.53 -1.16
N ASP A 32 -7.69 2.24 -0.97
CA ASP A 32 -7.00 2.24 0.32
C ASP A 32 -5.65 2.92 0.14
N TYR A 33 -5.13 3.54 1.20
CA TYR A 33 -3.85 4.25 1.15
C TYR A 33 -2.71 3.33 0.68
N TYR A 34 -2.65 2.07 1.16
CA TYR A 34 -1.59 1.14 0.76
C TYR A 34 -1.66 0.80 -0.73
N ILE A 35 -2.86 0.66 -1.33
CA ILE A 35 -3.00 0.37 -2.76
C ILE A 35 -2.53 1.56 -3.59
N THR A 36 -3.05 2.75 -3.27
CA THR A 36 -2.70 3.97 -3.98
C THR A 36 -1.20 4.25 -3.91
N SER A 37 -0.58 4.10 -2.74
CA SER A 37 0.87 4.29 -2.59
C SER A 37 1.72 3.29 -3.38
N ILE A 38 1.29 2.02 -3.45
CA ILE A 38 1.93 1.00 -4.31
C ILE A 38 1.80 1.38 -5.80
N ILE A 39 0.61 1.79 -6.26
CA ILE A 39 0.41 2.19 -7.66
C ILE A 39 1.29 3.38 -8.04
N MET A 40 1.48 4.34 -7.11
CA MET A 40 2.33 5.51 -7.33
C MET A 40 3.82 5.17 -7.51
N ASN A 41 4.28 3.98 -7.14
CA ASN A 41 5.65 3.53 -7.42
C ASN A 41 5.86 3.07 -8.88
N ASP A 42 4.78 2.71 -9.57
CA ASP A 42 4.82 2.42 -11.00
C ASP A 42 4.77 3.74 -11.81
N ASP A 43 3.70 4.51 -11.62
CA ASP A 43 3.57 5.88 -12.16
C ASP A 43 2.52 6.68 -11.35
N PRO A 44 2.88 7.83 -10.74
CA PRO A 44 1.91 8.72 -10.07
C PRO A 44 0.79 9.23 -10.98
N GLN A 45 0.96 9.22 -12.30
CA GLN A 45 -0.10 9.57 -13.26
C GLN A 45 -1.24 8.55 -13.26
N HIS A 46 -0.99 7.28 -12.86
CA HIS A 46 -2.04 6.28 -12.70
C HIS A 46 -3.06 6.63 -11.61
N VAL A 47 -2.66 7.44 -10.62
CA VAL A 47 -3.58 7.94 -9.59
C VAL A 47 -4.09 9.35 -9.87
N ARG A 48 -3.71 9.95 -11.02
CA ARG A 48 -4.14 11.29 -11.45
C ARG A 48 -3.79 12.36 -10.41
N LEU A 49 -2.59 12.28 -9.84
CA LEU A 49 -2.18 13.08 -8.69
C LEU A 49 -2.34 14.59 -8.93
N GLU A 50 -1.89 15.10 -10.08
CA GLU A 50 -2.00 16.52 -10.42
C GLU A 50 -3.47 16.99 -10.43
N GLN A 51 -4.35 16.23 -11.08
CA GLN A 51 -5.77 16.58 -11.15
C GLN A 51 -6.44 16.46 -9.77
N ARG A 52 -6.00 15.53 -8.92
CA ARG A 52 -6.45 15.43 -7.52
C ARG A 52 -6.03 16.63 -6.70
N ILE A 53 -4.79 17.12 -6.86
CA ILE A 53 -4.30 18.33 -6.18
C ILE A 53 -5.15 19.54 -6.61
N GLU A 54 -5.33 19.74 -7.91
CA GLU A 54 -6.15 20.84 -8.45
C GLU A 54 -7.60 20.80 -7.95
N ALA A 55 -8.16 19.60 -7.80
CA ALA A 55 -9.52 19.40 -7.32
C ALA A 55 -9.66 19.43 -5.78
N GLY A 56 -8.56 19.55 -5.02
CA GLY A 56 -8.59 19.45 -3.55
C GLY A 56 -8.97 18.04 -3.05
N LYS A 57 -8.62 17.00 -3.81
CA LYS A 57 -8.93 15.58 -3.58
C LYS A 57 -7.69 14.69 -3.55
N ALA A 58 -6.54 15.25 -3.18
CA ALA A 58 -5.28 14.54 -3.03
C ALA A 58 -5.20 13.80 -1.68
N SER A 59 -6.20 12.97 -1.42
CA SER A 59 -6.31 12.12 -0.23
C SER A 59 -7.06 10.84 -0.55
N ILE A 60 -6.83 9.80 0.27
CA ILE A 60 -7.56 8.54 0.28
C ILE A 60 -8.05 8.32 1.71
N ASN A 61 -9.36 8.13 1.90
CA ASN A 61 -9.98 7.92 3.22
C ASN A 61 -9.55 8.97 4.28
N GLY A 62 -9.40 10.23 3.85
CA GLY A 62 -8.95 11.35 4.70
C GLY A 62 -7.45 11.45 4.93
N ILE A 63 -6.64 10.50 4.45
CA ILE A 63 -5.18 10.52 4.51
C ILE A 63 -4.63 11.22 3.26
N SER A 64 -3.79 12.23 3.47
CA SER A 64 -3.12 12.94 2.38
C SER A 64 -2.17 12.01 1.60
N ILE A 65 -2.23 12.06 0.27
CA ILE A 65 -1.24 11.39 -0.61
C ILE A 65 -0.13 12.37 -1.07
N VAL A 66 -0.10 13.57 -0.49
CA VAL A 66 0.98 14.54 -0.61
C VAL A 66 1.62 14.81 0.77
N PRO A 67 2.95 15.05 0.86
CA PRO A 67 3.92 15.17 -0.24
C PRO A 67 4.15 13.84 -0.98
N ILE A 68 4.34 13.92 -2.31
CA ILE A 68 4.40 12.75 -3.19
C ILE A 68 5.53 11.79 -2.80
N GLU A 69 6.66 12.35 -2.35
CA GLU A 69 7.85 11.60 -1.98
C GLU A 69 7.58 10.67 -0.79
N GLN A 70 6.77 11.12 0.17
CA GLN A 70 6.38 10.29 1.32
C GLN A 70 5.49 9.13 0.87
N THR A 71 4.49 9.39 0.03
CA THR A 71 3.57 8.36 -0.45
C THR A 71 4.28 7.33 -1.32
N ILE A 72 5.22 7.75 -2.17
CA ILE A 72 6.07 6.83 -2.94
C ILE A 72 6.93 5.99 -2.00
N GLU A 73 7.57 6.59 -1.00
CA GLU A 73 8.38 5.85 -0.04
C GLU A 73 7.56 4.83 0.76
N HIS A 74 6.35 5.18 1.18
CA HIS A 74 5.43 4.25 1.83
C HIS A 74 5.09 3.07 0.91
N GLY A 75 4.74 3.35 -0.35
CA GLY A 75 4.46 2.31 -1.34
C GLY A 75 5.65 1.37 -1.57
N ARG A 76 6.89 1.91 -1.64
CA ARG A 76 8.11 1.11 -1.77
C ARG A 76 8.28 0.15 -0.59
N ARG A 77 8.09 0.64 0.64
CA ARG A 77 8.18 -0.19 1.86
C ARG A 77 7.11 -1.27 1.94
N LEU A 78 5.89 -0.97 1.47
CA LEU A 78 4.81 -1.95 1.36
C LEU A 78 5.11 -3.02 0.30
N ILE A 79 5.69 -2.64 -0.84
CA ILE A 79 6.16 -3.58 -1.87
C ILE A 79 7.23 -4.51 -1.27
N GLU A 80 8.21 -3.96 -0.56
CA GLU A 80 9.27 -4.74 0.10
C GLU A 80 8.70 -5.72 1.12
N PHE A 81 7.85 -5.24 2.03
CA PHE A 81 7.18 -6.08 3.02
C PHE A 81 6.45 -7.27 2.37
N ARG A 82 5.61 -6.99 1.37
CA ARG A 82 4.86 -8.04 0.66
C ARG A 82 5.78 -9.00 -0.10
N THR A 83 6.87 -8.48 -0.66
CA THR A 83 7.87 -9.28 -1.37
C THR A 83 8.56 -10.25 -0.41
N ASP A 84 9.02 -9.76 0.74
CA ASP A 84 9.73 -10.57 1.73
C ASP A 84 8.86 -11.71 2.27
N VAL A 85 7.60 -11.39 2.64
CA VAL A 85 6.61 -12.38 3.09
C VAL A 85 6.39 -13.45 2.01
N THR A 86 6.20 -13.02 0.77
CA THR A 86 5.92 -13.93 -0.36
C THR A 86 7.11 -14.83 -0.70
N VAL A 87 8.32 -14.27 -0.77
CA VAL A 87 9.55 -15.02 -1.03
C VAL A 87 9.82 -16.00 0.10
N GLY A 88 9.61 -15.60 1.36
CA GLY A 88 9.70 -16.49 2.52
C GLY A 88 8.77 -17.69 2.40
N ALA A 89 7.51 -17.46 2.05
CA ALA A 89 6.53 -18.54 1.86
C ALA A 89 6.86 -19.45 0.65
N ILE A 90 7.37 -18.89 -0.46
CA ILE A 90 7.89 -19.69 -1.58
C ILE A 90 9.01 -20.61 -1.10
N GLY A 91 9.94 -20.09 -0.30
CA GLY A 91 11.03 -20.85 0.27
C GLY A 91 10.55 -22.02 1.13
N GLN A 92 9.54 -21.80 1.97
CA GLN A 92 8.93 -22.84 2.81
C GLN A 92 8.29 -23.96 1.98
N VAL A 93 7.52 -23.62 0.95
CA VAL A 93 6.90 -24.59 0.05
C VAL A 93 7.96 -25.42 -0.69
N MET A 94 9.01 -24.76 -1.19
CA MET A 94 10.11 -25.46 -1.88
C MET A 94 10.90 -26.38 -0.95
N ALA A 95 11.04 -26.03 0.34
CA ALA A 95 11.70 -26.87 1.33
C ALA A 95 10.86 -28.08 1.73
N ALA A 96 9.53 -27.91 1.87
CA ALA A 96 8.61 -28.99 2.23
C ALA A 96 8.33 -29.99 1.09
N GLY A 97 8.58 -29.60 -0.16
CA GLY A 97 8.47 -30.47 -1.34
C GLY A 97 9.72 -31.31 -1.63
N ARG A 98 10.78 -31.19 -0.83
CA ARG A 98 11.98 -32.05 -0.87
C ARG A 98 11.89 -33.16 0.17
#